data_AF-A0A843C5V6-F1
#
_entry.id   AF-A0A843C5V6-F1
#
_cell.length_a   1.000
_cell.length_b   1.000
_cell.length_c   1.000
_cell.angle_alpha   90.00
_cell.angle_beta   90.00
_cell.angle_gamma   90.00
#
_symmetry.space_group_name_H-M   'P 1'
#
loop_
_entity.id
_entity.type
_entity.pdbx_description
1 polymer ?
#
loop_
_entity_poly.entity_id
_entity_poly.type
_entity_poly.pdbx_seq_one_letter_code
_entity_poly.pdbx_strand_id
1 'polypeptide(L)' 'IWQMALGLPPAYVIEVLSERYDKLSQEDKEKTVIHELMHIPKGFRGGFRPHKGYVSRQQVEKMYREYKKRCAPR' A
#
# COMPACT_ATOMS: atom_id res chain seq x y z
N ILE A 1 -7.43 -17.09 -13.25
CA ILE A 1 -8.01 -17.00 -14.61
C ILE A 1 -7.22 -15.99 -15.44
N TRP A 2 -7.27 -14.68 -15.15
CA TRP A 2 -6.56 -13.65 -15.94
C TRP A 2 -5.03 -13.76 -16.00
N GLN A 3 -4.36 -14.01 -14.86
CA GLN A 3 -2.89 -14.20 -14.82
C GLN A 3 -2.45 -15.37 -15.72
N MET A 4 -3.20 -16.47 -15.68
CA MET A 4 -2.93 -17.65 -16.50
C MET A 4 -3.28 -17.42 -17.97
N ALA A 5 -4.38 -16.73 -18.25
CA ALA A 5 -4.83 -16.44 -19.62
C ALA A 5 -3.92 -15.46 -20.36
N LEU A 6 -3.28 -14.53 -19.64
CA LEU A 6 -2.39 -13.50 -20.21
C LEU A 6 -0.90 -13.81 -20.02
N GLY A 7 -0.54 -14.95 -19.41
CA GLY A 7 0.85 -15.30 -19.14
C GLY A 7 1.57 -14.33 -18.20
N LEU A 8 0.82 -13.65 -17.31
CA LEU A 8 1.37 -12.65 -16.41
C LEU A 8 1.84 -13.28 -15.09
N PRO A 9 2.95 -12.81 -14.50
CA PRO A 9 3.32 -13.18 -13.15
C PRO A 9 2.24 -12.71 -12.16
N PRO A 10 2.14 -13.34 -10.97
CA PRO A 10 1.29 -12.84 -9.91
C PRO A 10 1.56 -11.37 -9.64
N ALA A 11 0.50 -10.56 -9.58
CA ALA A 11 0.59 -9.12 -9.36
C ALA A 11 -0.46 -8.69 -8.34
N TYR A 12 -0.15 -7.63 -7.59
CA TYR A 12 -1.10 -6.91 -6.75
C TYR A 12 -1.45 -5.60 -7.46
N VAL A 13 -2.74 -5.25 -7.49
CA VAL A 13 -3.24 -4.00 -8.03
C VAL A 13 -3.82 -3.19 -6.87
N ILE A 14 -3.46 -1.91 -6.80
CA ILE A 14 -4.08 -0.95 -5.87
C ILE A 14 -5.00 -0.07 -6.70
N GLU A 15 -6.30 -0.16 -6.45
CA GLU A 15 -7.33 0.62 -7.11
C GLU A 15 -7.86 1.68 -6.14
N VAL A 16 -8.09 2.89 -6.62
CA VAL A 16 -8.63 3.99 -5.81
C VAL A 16 -9.89 4.54 -6.46
N LEU A 17 -10.86 4.90 -5.63
CA LEU A 17 -12.04 5.66 -6.05
C LEU A 17 -11.68 7.15 -6.08
N SER A 18 -11.59 7.74 -7.26
CA SER A 18 -11.16 9.13 -7.46
C SER A 18 -12.02 10.12 -6.65
N GLU A 19 -13.34 9.88 -6.56
CA GLU A 19 -14.28 10.77 -5.86
C GLU A 19 -14.00 10.90 -4.36
N ARG A 20 -13.26 9.94 -3.79
CA ARG A 20 -12.85 9.91 -2.38
C ARG A 20 -11.36 10.22 -2.25
N TYR A 21 -10.52 9.55 -3.04
CA TYR A 21 -9.08 9.63 -2.91
C TYR A 21 -8.55 11.01 -3.28
N ASP A 22 -9.08 11.63 -4.34
CA ASP A 22 -8.51 12.90 -4.83
C ASP A 22 -8.73 14.07 -3.87
N LYS A 23 -9.76 13.98 -3.03
CA LYS A 23 -10.11 14.96 -2.00
C LYS A 23 -9.23 14.88 -0.75
N LEU A 24 -8.44 13.82 -0.59
CA LEU A 24 -7.53 13.66 0.53
C LEU A 24 -6.38 14.66 0.46
N SER A 25 -5.88 15.06 1.63
CA SER A 25 -4.61 15.81 1.71
C SER A 25 -3.46 14.96 1.15
N GLN A 26 -2.35 15.58 0.73
CA GLN A 26 -1.19 14.84 0.25
C GLN A 26 -0.68 13.82 1.29
N GLU A 27 -0.66 14.20 2.57
CA GLU A 27 -0.29 13.33 3.67
C GLU A 27 -1.25 12.13 3.80
N ASP A 28 -2.55 12.36 3.71
CA ASP A 28 -3.53 11.29 3.80
C ASP A 28 -3.47 10.35 2.59
N LYS A 29 -3.26 10.89 1.38
CA LYS A 29 -3.01 10.10 0.16
C LYS A 29 -1.81 9.16 0.34
N GLU A 30 -0.72 9.70 0.88
CA GLU A 30 0.51 8.95 1.17
C GLU A 30 0.26 7.85 2.22
N LYS A 31 -0.44 8.18 3.32
CA LYS A 31 -0.79 7.21 4.36
C LYS A 31 -1.73 6.11 3.86
N THR A 32 -2.70 6.43 3.01
CA THR A 32 -3.59 5.45 2.36
C THR A 32 -2.79 4.51 1.47
N VAL A 33 -1.88 5.01 0.63
CA VAL A 33 -1.05 4.14 -0.21
C VAL A 33 -0.13 3.25 0.63
N ILE A 34 0.47 3.80 1.68
CA ILE A 34 1.29 3.02 2.63
C ILE A 34 0.46 1.91 3.27
N HIS A 35 -0.80 2.19 3.64
CA HIS A 35 -1.72 1.21 4.20
C HIS A 35 -1.93 0.03 3.25
N GLU A 36 -2.29 0.30 1.99
CA GLU A 36 -2.52 -0.76 0.99
C GLU A 36 -1.24 -1.54 0.69
N LEU A 37 -0.09 -0.87 0.61
CA LEU A 37 1.21 -1.53 0.42
C LEU A 37 1.57 -2.45 1.59
N MET A 38 1.20 -2.10 2.83
CA MET A 38 1.47 -2.93 4.01
C MET A 38 0.71 -4.27 3.98
N HIS A 39 -0.40 -4.35 3.25
CA HIS A 39 -1.13 -5.59 3.03
C HIS A 39 -0.39 -6.55 2.10
N ILE A 40 0.57 -6.07 1.31
CA ILE A 40 1.37 -6.88 0.39
C ILE A 40 2.53 -7.55 1.15
N PRO A 41 2.67 -8.90 1.09
CA PRO A 41 3.81 -9.58 1.67
C PRO A 41 5.14 -9.17 1.03
N LYS A 42 6.19 -9.00 1.84
CA LYS A 42 7.55 -8.66 1.36
C LYS A 42 8.09 -9.63 0.31
N GLY A 43 7.75 -10.92 0.42
CA GLY A 43 8.18 -11.94 -0.53
C GLY A 43 7.36 -11.97 -1.82
N PHE A 44 6.36 -11.11 -1.99
CA PHE A 44 5.42 -11.10 -3.12
C PHE A 44 4.79 -12.47 -3.40
N ARG A 45 4.62 -13.25 -2.33
CA ARG A 45 4.11 -14.63 -2.33
C ARG A 45 3.07 -14.75 -1.24
N GLY A 46 1.98 -15.47 -1.53
CA GLY A 46 0.88 -15.71 -0.59
C GLY A 46 -0.28 -14.72 -0.71
N GLY A 47 -1.27 -14.86 0.17
CA GLY A 47 -2.48 -14.03 0.15
C GLY A 47 -2.29 -12.63 0.72
N PHE A 48 -3.29 -11.78 0.51
CA PHE A 48 -3.44 -10.47 1.14
C PHE A 48 -3.35 -10.58 2.67
N ARG A 49 -2.50 -9.77 3.31
CA ARG A 49 -2.35 -9.80 4.77
C ARG A 49 -3.58 -9.17 5.44
N PRO A 50 -4.19 -9.76 6.46
CA PRO A 50 -5.26 -9.10 7.19
C PRO A 50 -4.71 -8.00 8.10
N HIS A 51 -5.56 -7.08 8.58
CA HIS A 51 -5.15 -6.06 9.55
C HIS A 51 -4.57 -6.64 10.84
N LYS A 52 -5.17 -7.72 11.35
CA LYS A 52 -4.78 -8.33 12.64
C LYS A 52 -3.33 -8.80 12.59
N GLY A 53 -2.44 -8.04 13.24
CA GLY A 53 -1.01 -8.33 13.37
C GLY A 53 -0.10 -7.68 12.31
N TYR A 54 -0.62 -7.21 11.18
CA TYR A 54 0.22 -6.71 10.07
C TYR A 54 0.00 -5.23 9.73
N VAL A 55 -1.22 -4.72 9.87
CA VAL A 55 -1.56 -3.36 9.44
C VAL A 55 -2.40 -2.66 10.51
N SER A 56 -1.78 -1.67 11.15
CA SER A 56 -2.41 -0.81 12.17
C SER A 56 -2.06 0.65 11.93
N ARG A 57 -2.87 1.57 12.49
CA ARG A 57 -2.63 3.01 12.40
C ARG A 57 -1.23 3.41 12.90
N GLN A 58 -0.77 2.81 13.99
CA GLN A 58 0.56 3.06 14.54
C GLN A 58 1.68 2.64 13.57
N GLN A 59 1.51 1.50 12.91
CA GLN A 59 2.49 1.02 11.93
C GLN A 59 2.48 1.89 10.66
N VAL A 60 1.30 2.30 10.17
CA VAL A 60 1.20 3.24 9.03
C VAL A 60 1.92 4.55 9.36
N GLU A 61 1.66 5.12 10.53
CA GLU A 61 2.31 6.36 10.97
C GLU A 61 3.84 6.21 11.09
N LYS A 62 4.31 5.09 11.63
CA LYS A 62 5.74 4.77 11.67
C LYS A 62 6.34 4.72 10.26
N MET A 63 5.69 4.03 9.32
CA MET A 63 6.16 3.92 7.95
C MET A 63 6.13 5.25 7.20
N TYR A 64 5.09 6.07 7.45
CA TYR A 64 5.00 7.42 6.89
C TYR A 64 6.17 8.31 7.31
N ARG A 65 6.54 8.30 8.60
CA ARG A 65 7.71 9.05 9.09
C ARG A 65 9.01 8.59 8.42
N GLU A 66 9.19 7.28 8.25
CA GLU A 66 10.37 6.74 7.54
C GLU A 66 10.39 7.14 6.05
N TYR A 67 9.23 7.14 5.39
CA TYR A 67 9.09 7.66 4.03
C TYR A 67 9.49 9.13 3.94
N LYS A 68 8.97 10.00 4.83
CA LYS A 68 9.29 11.44 4.82
C LYS A 68 10.78 11.72 5.06
N LYS A 69 11.45 10.96 5.93
CA LYS A 69 12.90 11.08 6.14
C LYS A 69 13.70 10.79 4.86
N ARG A 70 13.25 9.83 4.05
CA ARG A 70 13.92 9.43 2.80
C ARG A 70 13.62 10.37 1.63
N CYS A 71 12.47 11.04 1.67
CA CYS A 71 12.06 12.02 0.67
C CYS A 71 12.50 13.45 0.99
N ALA A 72 13.01 13.71 2.20
CA ALA A 72 13.67 14.97 2.50
C ALA A 72 14.90 15.13 1.58
N PRO A 73 15.11 16.31 0.98
CA PRO A 73 16.32 16.56 0.20
C PRO A 73 17.55 16.29 1.08
N ARG A 74 18.52 15.57 0.51
CA ARG A 74 19.84 15.39 1.14
C ARG A 74 20.57 16.73 1.23
#